data_AF-A0A2E6ZIF8-F1
#
_entry.id   AF-A0A2E6ZIF8-F1
#
_cell.length_a   1.000
_cell.length_b   1.000
_cell.length_c   1.000
_cell.angle_alpha   90.00
_cell.angle_beta   90.00
_cell.angle_gamma   90.00
#
_symmetry.space_group_name_H-M   'P 1'
#
loop_
_entity.id
_entity.type
_entity.pdbx_description
1 polymer ?
#
loop_
_entity_poly.entity_id
_entity_poly.type
_entity_poly.pdbx_seq_one_letter_code
_entity_poly.pdbx_strand_id
1 'polypeptide(L)'
;MLINEVIQPINETYYEDLIVAIQNELARVVTKGEKEIDTEELQYLLSQQNFDLDIDDLIKAVDDSGFASSQDKDVIVPKGELPADIDTDVDDPSVDVGNMAGDQAMKDIKSELPQ
;
A
#
# COMPACT_ATOMS: atom_id res chain seq x y z
N MET A 1 -10.22 -30.90 20.60
CA MET A 1 -9.48 -29.73 20.10
C MET A 1 -9.93 -29.50 18.67
N LEU A 2 -10.86 -28.57 18.45
CA LEU A 2 -11.00 -27.96 17.13
C LEU A 2 -10.02 -26.79 17.14
N ILE A 3 -8.99 -26.87 16.32
CA ILE A 3 -8.20 -25.69 15.98
C ILE A 3 -9.17 -24.85 15.16
N ASN A 4 -9.78 -23.85 15.78
CA ASN A 4 -10.50 -22.82 15.06
C ASN A 4 -9.45 -22.13 14.19
N GLU A 5 -9.42 -22.54 12.93
CA GLU A 5 -8.75 -21.83 11.85
C GLU A 5 -9.25 -20.39 11.94
N VAL A 6 -8.36 -19.49 12.36
CA VAL A 6 -8.62 -18.06 12.40
C VAL A 6 -8.68 -17.63 10.94
N ILE A 7 -9.85 -17.81 10.33
CA ILE A 7 -10.22 -17.08 9.13
C ILE A 7 -10.37 -15.65 9.61
N GLN A 8 -9.26 -14.90 9.63
CA GLN A 8 -9.37 -13.47 9.69
C GLN A 8 -10.19 -13.10 8.47
N PRO A 9 -11.37 -12.47 8.60
CA PRO A 9 -11.96 -11.83 7.45
C PRO A 9 -10.84 -10.92 6.95
N ILE A 10 -10.40 -11.12 5.71
CA ILE A 10 -9.52 -10.17 5.06
C ILE A 10 -10.27 -8.85 5.22
N ASN A 11 -9.85 -8.03 6.20
CA ASN A 11 -10.46 -6.74 6.45
C ASN A 11 -10.32 -6.03 5.11
N GLU A 12 -11.37 -5.39 4.59
CA GLU A 12 -11.27 -4.63 3.33
C GLU A 12 -10.01 -3.76 3.34
N THR A 13 -9.67 -3.19 4.51
CA THR A 13 -8.41 -2.49 4.78
C THR A 13 -7.13 -3.29 4.49
N TYR A 14 -7.02 -4.55 4.92
CA TYR A 14 -5.84 -5.38 4.64
C TYR A 14 -5.67 -5.64 3.14
N TYR A 15 -6.79 -5.87 2.43
CA TYR A 15 -6.74 -6.07 0.99
C TYR A 15 -6.39 -4.78 0.25
N GLU A 16 -6.98 -3.66 0.65
CA GLU A 16 -6.66 -2.33 0.12
C GLU A 16 -5.18 -1.99 0.35
N ASP A 17 -4.66 -2.21 1.55
CA ASP A 17 -3.25 -1.97 1.88
C ASP A 17 -2.32 -2.87 1.05
N LEU A 18 -2.70 -4.13 0.81
CA LEU A 18 -1.97 -5.04 -0.08
C LEU A 18 -1.93 -4.52 -1.51
N ILE A 19 -3.07 -4.11 -2.06
CA ILE A 19 -3.13 -3.57 -3.42
C ILE A 19 -2.25 -2.32 -3.55
N VAL A 20 -2.28 -1.42 -2.56
CA VAL A 20 -1.41 -0.24 -2.51
C VAL A 20 0.07 -0.62 -2.42
N ALA A 21 0.43 -1.63 -1.62
CA ALA A 21 1.80 -2.12 -1.52
C ALA A 21 2.30 -2.69 -2.86
N ILE A 22 1.48 -3.50 -3.54
CA ILE A 22 1.77 -4.03 -4.88
C ILE A 22 2.00 -2.89 -5.87
N GLN A 23 1.13 -1.88 -5.89
CA GLN A 23 1.28 -0.71 -6.77
C GLN A 23 2.58 0.04 -6.52
N ASN A 24 2.95 0.25 -5.25
CA ASN A 24 4.18 0.93 -4.88
C ASN A 24 5.43 0.17 -5.35
N GLU A 25 5.47 -1.15 -5.18
CA GLU A 25 6.60 -1.95 -5.64
C GLU A 25 6.69 -2.00 -7.17
N LEU A 26 5.56 -2.17 -7.87
CA LEU A 26 5.53 -2.15 -9.33
C LEU A 26 5.92 -0.76 -9.88
N ALA A 27 5.53 0.33 -9.23
CA ALA A 27 5.96 1.67 -9.59
C ALA A 27 7.47 1.88 -9.37
N ARG A 28 8.06 1.28 -8.33
CA ARG A 28 9.51 1.30 -8.10
C ARG A 28 10.28 0.61 -9.22
N VAL A 29 9.78 -0.52 -9.72
CA VAL A 29 10.38 -1.25 -10.85
C VAL A 29 10.39 -0.36 -12.10
N VAL A 30 9.24 0.28 -12.40
CA VAL A 30 9.13 1.19 -13.56
C VAL A 30 10.05 2.42 -13.42
N THR A 31 10.13 3.03 -12.22
CA THR A 31 10.99 4.22 -11.99
C THR A 31 12.48 3.89 -12.04
N LYS A 32 12.88 2.66 -11.71
CA LYS A 32 14.25 2.17 -11.92
C LYS A 32 14.57 1.92 -13.41
N GLY A 33 13.57 1.93 -14.28
CA GLY A 33 13.71 1.59 -15.70
C GLY A 33 13.73 0.08 -15.97
N GLU A 34 13.33 -0.72 -14.98
CA GLU A 34 13.16 -2.16 -15.11
C GLU A 34 11.81 -2.47 -15.76
N LYS A 35 11.77 -3.50 -16.60
CA LYS A 35 10.56 -3.88 -17.36
C LYS A 35 9.76 -4.99 -16.70
N GLU A 36 10.38 -5.71 -15.80
CA GLU A 36 9.87 -6.91 -15.16
C GLU A 36 10.51 -7.05 -13.78
N ILE A 37 9.81 -7.69 -12.86
CA ILE A 37 10.29 -8.06 -11.53
C ILE A 37 10.04 -9.55 -11.32
N ASP A 38 10.98 -10.24 -10.68
CA ASP A 38 10.79 -11.63 -10.30
C ASP A 38 9.65 -11.74 -9.28
N THR A 39 8.77 -12.72 -9.46
CA THR A 39 7.59 -12.89 -8.61
C THR A 39 7.98 -13.22 -7.17
N GLU A 40 9.04 -13.99 -6.98
CA GLU A 40 9.63 -14.26 -5.67
C GLU A 40 10.22 -13.01 -5.02
N GLU A 41 10.79 -12.09 -5.82
CA GLU A 41 11.31 -10.82 -5.31
C GLU A 41 10.16 -9.92 -4.83
N LEU A 42 9.08 -9.81 -5.62
CA LEU A 42 7.90 -9.08 -5.21
C LEU A 42 7.27 -9.67 -3.94
N GLN A 43 7.16 -11.00 -3.87
CA GLN A 43 6.68 -11.70 -2.67
C GLN A 43 7.55 -11.38 -1.45
N TYR A 44 8.87 -11.43 -1.61
CA TYR A 44 9.80 -11.08 -0.54
C TYR A 44 9.60 -9.63 -0.08
N LEU A 45 9.51 -8.67 -0.99
CA LEU A 45 9.27 -7.26 -0.66
C LEU A 45 7.95 -7.02 0.08
N LEU A 46 6.90 -7.75 -0.28
CA LEU A 46 5.60 -7.68 0.38
C LEU A 46 5.63 -8.34 1.77
N SER A 47 6.34 -9.47 1.94
CA SER A 47 6.53 -10.08 3.26
C SER A 47 7.25 -9.15 4.25
N GLN A 48 8.19 -8.32 3.76
CA GLN A 48 8.84 -7.29 4.58
C GLN A 48 7.86 -6.21 5.08
N GLN A 49 6.71 -6.08 4.40
CA GLN A 49 5.63 -5.15 4.73
C GLN A 49 4.52 -5.82 5.56
N ASN A 50 4.74 -7.05 6.06
CA ASN A 50 3.77 -7.90 6.76
C ASN A 50 2.64 -8.47 5.87
N PHE A 51 2.87 -8.55 4.56
CA PHE A 51 2.00 -9.27 3.63
C PHE A 51 2.62 -10.62 3.29
N ASP A 52 2.35 -11.63 4.11
CA ASP A 52 2.69 -13.03 3.82
C ASP A 52 1.61 -13.64 2.93
N LEU A 53 1.90 -13.78 1.64
CA LEU A 53 1.00 -14.29 0.62
C LEU A 53 1.71 -15.39 -0.17
N ASP A 54 0.98 -16.43 -0.55
CA ASP A 54 1.47 -17.43 -1.49
C ASP A 54 1.57 -16.84 -2.91
N ILE A 55 2.45 -17.40 -3.75
CA ILE A 55 2.64 -16.94 -5.15
C ILE A 55 1.31 -16.92 -5.91
N ASP A 56 0.45 -17.92 -5.73
CA ASP A 56 -0.84 -17.99 -6.41
C ASP A 56 -1.81 -16.87 -5.95
N ASP A 57 -1.71 -16.40 -4.71
CA ASP A 57 -2.54 -15.30 -4.19
C ASP A 57 -1.94 -13.94 -4.53
N LEU A 58 -0.60 -13.84 -4.58
CA LEU A 58 0.10 -12.67 -5.11
C LEU A 58 -0.30 -12.40 -6.57
N ILE A 59 -0.29 -13.42 -7.41
CA ILE A 59 -0.68 -13.29 -8.83
C ILE A 59 -2.11 -12.77 -8.96
N LYS A 60 -3.05 -13.27 -8.14
CA LYS A 60 -4.43 -12.77 -8.13
C LYS A 60 -4.50 -11.32 -7.65
N ALA A 61 -3.82 -10.97 -6.57
CA ALA A 61 -3.81 -9.60 -6.06
C ALA A 61 -3.19 -8.63 -7.08
N VAL A 62 -2.17 -9.07 -7.82
CA VAL A 62 -1.55 -8.32 -8.91
C VAL A 62 -2.50 -8.16 -10.09
N ASP A 63 -3.25 -9.20 -10.48
CA ASP A 63 -4.29 -9.11 -11.51
C ASP A 63 -5.41 -8.15 -11.09
N ASP A 64 -5.90 -8.29 -9.85
CA ASP A 64 -6.92 -7.44 -9.25
C ASP A 64 -6.45 -5.98 -9.10
N SER A 65 -5.16 -5.75 -8.89
CA SER A 65 -4.58 -4.40 -8.83
C SER A 65 -4.70 -3.67 -10.16
N GLY A 66 -4.75 -4.39 -11.29
CA GLY A 66 -4.77 -3.82 -12.64
C GLY A 66 -3.47 -3.10 -13.06
N PHE A 67 -2.42 -3.17 -12.25
CA PHE A 67 -1.14 -2.50 -12.46
C PHE A 67 -0.09 -3.37 -13.17
N ALA A 68 -0.39 -4.65 -13.41
CA ALA A 68 0.42 -5.51 -14.27
C ALA A 68 -0.18 -5.61 -15.68
N SER A 69 0.70 -5.75 -16.67
CA SER A 69 0.34 -6.13 -18.04
C SER A 69 0.46 -7.63 -18.29
N SER A 70 1.30 -8.30 -17.50
CA SER A 70 1.45 -9.75 -17.49
C SER A 70 1.86 -10.19 -16.09
N GLN A 71 1.34 -11.33 -15.64
CA GLN A 71 1.66 -11.93 -14.35
C GLN A 71 1.84 -13.44 -14.55
N ASP A 72 3.01 -13.94 -14.20
CA ASP A 72 3.36 -15.36 -14.22
C ASP A 72 4.00 -15.75 -12.89
N LYS A 73 4.31 -17.04 -12.71
CA LYS A 73 4.97 -17.54 -11.50
C LYS A 73 6.43 -17.13 -11.38
N ASP A 74 7.05 -16.82 -12.51
CA ASP A 74 8.45 -16.46 -12.57
C ASP A 74 8.60 -14.94 -12.54
N VAL A 75 7.83 -14.21 -13.35
CA VAL A 75 7.97 -12.75 -13.53
C VAL A 75 6.63 -12.02 -13.60
N ILE A 76 6.64 -10.77 -13.13
CA ILE A 76 5.53 -9.82 -13.26
C ILE A 76 6.00 -8.62 -14.08
N VAL A 77 5.24 -8.31 -15.13
CA VAL A 77 5.51 -7.19 -16.03
C VAL A 77 4.56 -6.05 -15.65
N PRO A 78 5.02 -5.00 -14.97
CA PRO A 78 4.19 -3.84 -14.71
C PRO A 78 3.65 -3.26 -16.02
N LYS A 79 2.42 -2.74 -15.96
CA LYS A 79 1.77 -2.10 -17.10
C LYS A 79 2.50 -0.78 -17.35
N GLY A 80 3.48 -0.81 -18.26
CA GLY A 80 4.43 0.26 -18.56
C GLY A 80 3.85 1.55 -19.16
N GLU A 81 2.57 1.84 -18.91
CA GLU A 81 1.94 3.12 -19.21
C GLU A 81 1.58 3.81 -17.89
N LEU A 82 2.57 4.09 -17.05
CA LEU A 82 2.48 5.34 -16.32
C LEU A 82 2.58 6.42 -17.40
N PRO A 83 1.56 7.27 -17.61
CA PRO A 83 1.73 8.40 -18.52
C PRO A 83 3.01 9.11 -18.08
N ALA A 84 3.84 9.53 -19.05
CA ALA A 84 5.06 10.29 -18.79
C ALA A 84 4.80 11.61 -18.01
N ASP A 85 3.52 11.91 -17.73
CA ASP A 85 2.97 13.00 -16.94
C ASP A 85 2.35 12.53 -15.59
N ILE A 86 2.74 11.39 -15.00
CA ILE A 86 2.60 11.28 -13.54
C ILE A 86 3.67 12.19 -12.95
N ASP A 87 3.28 13.45 -12.82
CA ASP A 87 3.90 14.41 -11.95
C ASP A 87 4.07 13.74 -10.59
N THR A 88 5.30 13.35 -10.26
CA THR A 88 5.67 12.96 -8.90
C THR A 88 5.78 14.20 -8.00
N ASP A 89 5.24 15.35 -8.40
CA ASP A 89 4.52 16.22 -7.47
C ASP A 89 3.17 15.57 -7.10
N VAL A 90 3.22 14.31 -6.63
CA VAL A 90 2.36 13.96 -5.50
C VAL A 90 2.82 14.91 -4.42
N ASP A 91 2.09 16.03 -4.30
CA ASP A 91 1.91 16.73 -3.04
C ASP A 91 1.87 15.62 -2.00
N ASP A 92 2.99 15.48 -1.27
CA ASP A 92 3.03 14.83 0.02
C ASP A 92 1.68 15.18 0.64
N PRO A 93 0.86 14.22 1.11
CA PRO A 93 -0.09 14.59 2.13
C PRO A 93 0.76 14.97 3.35
N SER A 94 1.43 16.13 3.27
CA SER A 94 1.33 17.22 4.22
C SER A 94 -0.15 17.42 4.56
N VAL A 95 -0.74 16.40 5.20
CA VAL A 95 -1.63 16.62 6.29
C VAL A 95 -0.86 17.56 7.19
N ASP A 96 -1.11 18.86 7.00
CA ASP A 96 -0.63 19.93 7.84
C ASP A 96 -1.30 19.75 9.19
N VAL A 97 -0.81 18.76 9.95
CA VAL A 97 -1.14 18.51 11.36
C VAL A 97 -0.73 19.70 12.23
N GLY A 98 0.02 20.68 11.67
CA GLY A 98 0.30 21.96 12.29
C GLY A 98 -0.97 22.74 12.62
N ASN A 99 -2.04 22.60 11.83
CA ASN A 99 -3.30 23.32 12.06
C ASN A 99 -4.33 22.53 12.88
N MET A 100 -4.19 21.21 13.04
CA MET A 100 -5.16 20.41 13.79
C MET A 100 -4.84 20.31 15.30
N ALA A 101 -3.59 20.60 15.70
CA ALA A 101 -3.15 20.52 17.10
C ALA A 101 -3.41 21.79 17.94
N GLY A 102 -3.76 22.92 17.32
CA GLY A 102 -3.82 24.23 18.01
C GLY A 102 -5.14 24.52 18.74
N ASP A 103 -6.27 24.04 18.22
CA ASP A 103 -7.59 24.54 18.66
C ASP A 103 -8.23 23.76 19.82
N GLN A 104 -7.74 22.55 20.13
CA GLN A 104 -8.23 21.80 21.30
C GLN A 104 -7.56 22.22 22.61
N ALA A 105 -6.32 22.73 22.58
CA ALA A 105 -5.62 23.13 23.80
C ALA A 105 -6.13 24.44 24.43
N MET A 106 -6.84 25.29 23.67
CA MET A 106 -7.30 26.59 24.17
C MET A 106 -8.71 26.61 24.76
N LYS A 107 -9.47 25.51 24.68
CA LYS A 107 -10.82 25.44 25.27
C LYS A 107 -10.83 25.12 26.77
N ASP A 108 -9.82 24.42 27.29
CA ASP A 108 -9.78 24.05 28.72
C ASP A 108 -9.23 25.15 29.63
N ILE A 109 -8.36 26.05 29.15
CA ILE A 109 -7.76 27.08 30.02
C ILE A 109 -8.80 28.13 30.48
N LYS A 110 -9.90 28.32 29.75
CA LYS A 110 -10.94 29.31 30.10
C LYS A 110 -12.05 28.77 31.01
N SER A 111 -12.09 27.48 31.30
CA SER A 111 -13.14 26.90 32.15
C SER A 111 -12.73 26.76 33.64
N GLU A 112 -11.49 27.07 34.00
CA GLU A 112 -10.97 26.92 35.38
C GLU A 112 -10.55 28.23 36.07
N LEU A 113 -11.04 29.40 35.63
CA LEU A 113 -10.93 30.64 36.41
C LEU A 113 -12.28 30.98 37.05
N PRO A 114 -12.54 30.55 38.31
CA PRO A 114 -13.55 31.17 39.14
C PRO A 114 -13.21 32.66 39.35
N GLN A 115 -14.25 33.49 39.36
CA GLN A 115 -14.25 34.93 39.61
C GLN A 115 -13.54 35.31 40.93
#